data_AF-A0A101DH01-F1
#
_entry.id   AF-A0A101DH01-F1
#
_cell.length_a   1.000
_cell.length_b   1.000
_cell.length_c   1.000
_cell.angle_alpha   90.00
_cell.angle_beta   90.00
_cell.angle_gamma   90.00
#
_symmetry.space_group_name_H-M   'P 1'
#
loop_
_entity.id
_entity.type
_entity.pdbx_description
1 polymer ?
#
loop_
_entity_poly.entity_id
_entity_poly.type
_entity_poly.pdbx_seq_one_letter_code
_entity_poly.pdbx_strand_id
1 'polypeptide(L)'
;MVEKKDWDWEIESRVIVELLDCPLRYIWREEPKVSPDGEKIAFIINEGENKFSVCQNKTHWEEAYDKVWSLKYGPDGRLSVLALTDEGRWTVVTEQVPWENSFDFAWELQFSTDGSQIGVAIQNEQQYGMAVNDVLWPTLYPNANHFTLSPKGNHSAAVVQTQNLSQGDIFKYQEGVFSVAIDGQTWDTKLVNIWTPIFDHQGKHICAQCRTSLYTYTIVVDGKVWDKEFSSVWRPAFNPATRSCMAPVRIGKKWGLAQDGEIILTPRFYQMWNFIFSPLGDSWAAIVATDLGKWTVCINGSTWKTHFETLVYDITFSPDGQRIAAAGKNKDKWFVLVDDQVWNESFDMVFEPVFSPDSKHLAVKVEKNGAYTYAIDGKVLPHSFDQLWMPVFSPDSKKILLRGITENQYLRAVIPVEG
;
A
#
# COMPACT_ATOMS: atom_id res chain seq x y z
N MET A 1 -6.74 12.31 -10.20
CA MET A 1 -5.43 12.55 -9.55
C MET A 1 -5.17 14.02 -9.72
N VAL A 2 -4.68 14.74 -8.70
CA VAL A 2 -4.16 16.09 -8.99
C VAL A 2 -2.86 15.86 -9.74
N GLU A 3 -2.79 16.33 -10.99
CA GLU A 3 -1.59 16.12 -11.77
C GLU A 3 -0.42 16.87 -11.12
N LYS A 4 0.68 16.17 -10.88
CA LYS A 4 1.87 16.76 -10.23
C LYS A 4 2.38 18.01 -10.96
N LYS A 5 2.11 18.16 -12.25
CA LYS A 5 2.49 19.34 -13.05
C LYS A 5 1.79 20.63 -12.61
N ASP A 6 0.63 20.50 -11.95
CA ASP A 6 -0.19 21.63 -11.51
C ASP A 6 0.17 22.07 -10.08
N TRP A 7 1.08 21.37 -9.40
CA TRP A 7 1.57 21.76 -8.08
C TRP A 7 2.54 22.94 -8.19
N ASP A 8 2.66 23.73 -7.11
CA ASP A 8 3.61 24.84 -7.10
C ASP A 8 5.05 24.36 -6.84
N TRP A 9 5.83 24.25 -7.91
CA TRP A 9 7.25 23.87 -7.84
C TRP A 9 8.21 25.08 -7.78
N GLU A 10 7.72 26.31 -7.75
CA GLU A 10 8.57 27.50 -7.86
C GLU A 10 8.89 28.13 -6.51
N ILE A 11 8.03 27.93 -5.51
CA ILE A 11 8.32 28.41 -4.17
C ILE A 11 9.34 27.52 -3.49
N GLU A 12 10.47 28.11 -3.09
CA GLU A 12 11.53 27.39 -2.38
C GLU A 12 11.08 26.88 -1.01
N SER A 13 10.39 27.70 -0.20
CA SER A 13 9.90 27.28 1.12
C SER A 13 8.72 28.13 1.59
N ARG A 14 7.76 27.47 2.25
CA ARG A 14 6.63 28.07 2.96
C ARG A 14 6.33 27.29 4.23
N VAL A 15 6.10 28.04 5.31
CA VAL A 15 5.47 27.51 6.52
C VAL A 15 3.97 27.50 6.28
N ILE A 16 3.37 26.30 6.26
CA ILE A 16 1.93 26.13 6.07
C ILE A 16 1.21 26.28 7.42
N VAL A 17 1.82 25.78 8.49
CA VAL A 17 1.33 25.92 9.86
C VAL A 17 2.50 26.24 10.80
N GLU A 18 2.50 27.44 11.38
CA GLU A 18 3.58 27.94 12.27
C GLU A 18 3.63 27.32 13.67
N LEU A 19 2.53 26.75 14.14
CA LEU A 19 2.43 26.16 15.47
C LEU A 19 1.35 25.10 15.39
N LEU A 20 1.73 23.82 15.35
CA LEU A 20 0.75 22.75 15.36
C LEU A 20 -0.02 22.74 16.69
N ASP A 21 0.62 23.12 17.80
CA ASP A 21 0.00 23.19 19.13
C ASP A 21 -0.70 24.54 19.43
N CYS A 22 -0.85 25.40 18.42
CA CYS A 22 -1.64 26.63 18.53
C CYS A 22 -3.02 26.31 19.13
N PRO A 23 -3.56 27.10 20.09
CA PRO A 23 -4.62 26.68 21.01
C PRO A 23 -5.97 26.53 20.30
N LEU A 24 -6.10 25.44 19.57
CA LEU A 24 -7.36 24.86 19.15
C LEU A 24 -7.89 24.11 20.36
N ARG A 25 -9.16 24.32 20.69
CA ARG A 25 -9.80 23.72 21.86
C ARG A 25 -10.04 22.24 21.61
N TYR A 26 -9.01 21.41 21.76
CA TYR A 26 -9.10 19.96 21.77
C TYR A 26 -8.27 19.37 22.91
N ILE A 27 -8.69 18.22 23.43
CA ILE A 27 -8.01 17.51 24.53
C ILE A 27 -6.74 16.83 24.01
N TRP A 28 -6.82 16.20 22.85
CA TRP A 28 -5.70 15.51 22.20
C TRP A 28 -5.94 15.40 20.69
N ARG A 29 -4.89 15.02 19.94
CA ARG A 29 -4.93 14.79 18.49
C ARG A 29 -4.18 13.52 18.06
N GLU A 30 -4.55 12.95 16.93
CA GLU A 30 -3.80 11.85 16.29
C GLU A 30 -2.60 12.36 15.46
N GLU A 31 -1.81 11.43 14.92
CA GLU A 31 -0.73 11.71 13.98
C GLU A 31 -1.25 12.44 12.72
N PRO A 32 -0.53 13.47 12.25
CA PRO A 32 -0.98 14.26 11.12
C PRO A 32 -0.89 13.50 9.79
N LYS A 33 -1.71 13.94 8.84
CA LYS A 33 -1.73 13.52 7.45
C LYS A 33 -1.56 14.76 6.57
N VAL A 34 -0.84 14.60 5.47
CA VAL A 34 -0.46 15.70 4.59
C VAL A 34 -0.96 15.44 3.18
N SER A 35 -1.46 16.48 2.51
CA SER A 35 -1.92 16.38 1.13
C SER A 35 -0.75 16.02 0.19
N PRO A 36 -1.03 15.39 -0.97
CA PRO A 36 0.00 15.05 -1.94
C PRO A 36 0.91 16.24 -2.31
N ASP A 37 0.32 17.40 -2.55
CA ASP A 37 1.00 18.66 -2.92
C ASP A 37 1.72 19.36 -1.76
N GLY A 38 1.49 18.92 -0.52
CA GLY A 38 2.07 19.50 0.70
C GLY A 38 1.41 20.79 1.20
N GLU A 39 0.35 21.28 0.56
CA GLU A 39 -0.31 22.55 0.93
C GLU A 39 -1.30 22.41 2.10
N LYS A 40 -1.64 21.18 2.49
CA LYS A 40 -2.56 20.90 3.59
C LYS A 40 -1.99 19.87 4.55
N ILE A 41 -2.17 20.12 5.84
CA ILE A 41 -1.96 19.16 6.93
C ILE A 41 -3.26 19.04 7.73
N ALA A 42 -3.63 17.82 8.08
CA ALA A 42 -4.81 17.52 8.87
C ALA A 42 -4.56 16.48 9.95
N PHE A 43 -5.34 16.53 11.03
CA PHE A 43 -5.30 15.56 12.11
C PHE A 43 -6.70 15.37 12.71
N ILE A 44 -6.96 14.17 13.21
CA ILE A 44 -8.16 13.89 14.02
C ILE A 44 -7.95 14.55 15.38
N ILE A 45 -8.96 15.26 15.86
CA ILE A 45 -8.99 15.94 17.15
C ILE A 45 -10.10 15.37 18.03
N ASN A 46 -9.87 15.31 19.33
CA ASN A 46 -10.90 15.08 20.33
C ASN A 46 -11.29 16.41 20.98
N GLU A 47 -12.52 16.87 20.76
CA GLU A 47 -13.00 18.18 21.22
C GLU A 47 -13.49 18.15 22.69
N GLY A 48 -13.43 16.99 23.33
CA GLY A 48 -14.02 16.73 24.64
C GLY A 48 -15.37 16.02 24.53
N GLU A 49 -15.90 15.60 25.69
CA GLU A 49 -17.23 14.96 25.79
C GLU A 49 -17.43 13.75 24.84
N ASN A 50 -16.34 13.05 24.51
CA ASN A 50 -16.31 11.94 23.54
C ASN A 50 -16.72 12.34 22.11
N LYS A 51 -16.52 13.60 21.72
CA LYS A 51 -16.69 14.09 20.35
C LYS A 51 -15.36 14.29 19.65
N PHE A 52 -15.37 13.98 18.35
CA PHE A 52 -14.21 13.98 17.48
C PHE A 52 -14.50 14.74 16.20
N SER A 53 -13.52 15.50 15.73
CA SER A 53 -13.59 16.22 14.47
C SER A 53 -12.24 16.13 13.75
N VAL A 54 -12.11 16.83 12.63
CA VAL A 54 -10.87 16.96 11.88
C VAL A 54 -10.45 18.43 11.91
N CYS A 55 -9.20 18.66 12.24
CA CYS A 55 -8.58 19.95 11.99
C CYS A 55 -7.73 19.88 10.72
N GLN A 56 -7.90 20.82 9.80
CA GLN A 56 -7.09 21.00 8.61
C GLN A 56 -6.53 22.42 8.58
N ASN A 57 -5.21 22.58 8.49
CA ASN A 57 -4.53 23.89 8.47
C ASN A 57 -5.01 24.88 9.56
N LYS A 58 -5.28 24.38 10.78
CA LYS A 58 -5.86 25.13 11.92
C LYS A 58 -7.34 25.51 11.81
N THR A 59 -8.06 24.99 10.82
CA THR A 59 -9.52 25.14 10.72
C THR A 59 -10.18 23.83 11.13
N HIS A 60 -11.19 23.90 11.99
CA HIS A 60 -11.99 22.73 12.37
C HIS A 60 -13.03 22.46 11.28
N TRP A 61 -13.33 21.19 11.04
CA TRP A 61 -14.58 20.85 10.39
C TRP A 61 -15.76 21.29 11.26
N GLU A 62 -16.84 21.74 10.63
CA GLU A 62 -18.01 22.26 11.34
C GLU A 62 -18.72 21.16 12.14
N GLU A 63 -18.78 19.95 11.57
CA GLU A 63 -19.44 18.80 12.17
C GLU A 63 -18.49 17.99 13.06
N ALA A 64 -19.05 17.45 14.15
CA ALA A 64 -18.37 16.57 15.09
C ALA A 64 -19.09 15.22 15.20
N TYR A 65 -18.32 14.17 15.44
CA TYR A 65 -18.74 12.77 15.39
C TYR A 65 -18.42 12.06 16.70
N ASP A 66 -19.10 10.95 16.99
CA ASP A 66 -18.80 10.12 18.17
C ASP A 66 -17.42 9.44 18.06
N LYS A 67 -16.95 9.24 16.83
CA LYS A 67 -15.58 8.80 16.52
C LYS A 67 -15.21 9.19 15.09
N VAL A 68 -13.94 9.52 14.88
CA VAL A 68 -13.35 9.67 13.54
C VAL A 68 -12.16 8.71 13.43
N TRP A 69 -11.99 8.08 12.28
CA TRP A 69 -10.91 7.11 12.03
C TRP A 69 -10.44 7.17 10.57
N SER A 70 -9.24 6.61 10.31
CA SER A 70 -8.71 6.44 8.96
C SER A 70 -8.67 7.73 8.13
N LEU A 71 -8.24 8.83 8.75
CA LEU A 71 -7.96 10.11 8.06
C LEU A 71 -6.91 9.90 6.96
N LYS A 72 -7.27 10.24 5.71
CA LYS A 72 -6.40 10.09 4.55
C LYS A 72 -6.70 11.15 3.50
N TYR A 73 -5.65 11.68 2.87
CA TYR A 73 -5.79 12.37 1.60
C TYR A 73 -5.76 11.34 0.46
N GLY A 74 -6.72 11.42 -0.46
CA GLY A 74 -6.70 10.67 -1.71
C GLY A 74 -5.61 11.17 -2.66
N PRO A 75 -5.26 10.40 -3.72
CA PRO A 75 -4.36 10.86 -4.80
C PRO A 75 -4.86 12.10 -5.56
N ASP A 76 -6.14 12.43 -5.42
CA ASP A 76 -6.80 13.64 -5.92
C ASP A 76 -6.79 14.80 -4.92
N GLY A 77 -6.10 14.66 -3.79
CA GLY A 77 -5.95 15.72 -2.79
C GLY A 77 -7.18 15.96 -1.92
N ARG A 78 -8.28 15.21 -2.10
CA ARG A 78 -9.45 15.28 -1.21
C ARG A 78 -9.16 14.57 0.10
N LEU A 79 -9.60 15.16 1.21
CA LEU A 79 -9.50 14.59 2.55
C LEU A 79 -10.73 13.77 2.88
N SER A 80 -10.53 12.51 3.24
CA SER A 80 -11.61 11.60 3.64
C SER A 80 -11.33 10.94 4.99
N VAL A 81 -12.41 10.64 5.73
CA VAL A 81 -12.41 9.90 6.99
C VAL A 81 -13.53 8.87 7.02
N LEU A 82 -13.41 7.91 7.94
CA LEU A 82 -14.54 7.13 8.44
C LEU A 82 -15.04 7.81 9.73
N ALA A 83 -16.33 8.10 9.81
CA ALA A 83 -16.93 8.79 10.95
C ALA A 83 -18.10 7.99 11.52
N LEU A 84 -18.17 7.89 12.85
CA LEU A 84 -19.28 7.31 13.59
C LEU A 84 -20.26 8.43 13.95
N THR A 85 -21.46 8.39 13.41
CA THR A 85 -22.52 9.37 13.68
C THR A 85 -23.06 9.23 15.10
N ASP A 86 -23.82 10.23 15.55
CA ASP A 86 -24.56 10.21 16.82
C ASP A 86 -25.65 9.12 16.88
N GLU A 87 -26.11 8.66 15.72
CA GLU A 87 -26.97 7.46 15.58
C GLU A 87 -26.19 6.14 15.76
N GLY A 88 -24.88 6.20 16.00
CA GLY A 88 -24.04 5.02 16.21
C GLY A 88 -23.74 4.23 14.94
N ARG A 89 -23.81 4.87 13.75
CA ARG A 89 -23.50 4.23 12.46
C ARG A 89 -22.28 4.86 11.79
N TRP A 90 -21.49 4.05 11.09
CA TRP A 90 -20.31 4.51 10.36
C TRP A 90 -20.67 5.01 8.96
N THR A 91 -20.05 6.11 8.53
CA THR A 91 -20.13 6.63 7.17
C THR A 91 -18.75 7.12 6.69
N VAL A 92 -18.61 7.32 5.37
CA VAL A 92 -17.45 7.99 4.79
C VAL A 92 -17.78 9.48 4.68
N VAL A 93 -16.86 10.33 5.13
CA VAL A 93 -16.98 11.79 4.98
C VAL A 93 -15.81 12.26 4.13
N THR A 94 -16.09 12.96 3.03
CA THR A 94 -15.07 13.51 2.13
C THR A 94 -15.28 15.01 1.97
N GLU A 95 -14.25 15.80 2.26
CA GLU A 95 -14.33 17.28 2.24
C GLU A 95 -15.56 17.79 3.03
N GLN A 96 -15.76 17.27 4.24
CA GLN A 96 -16.90 17.57 5.13
C GLN A 96 -18.29 17.11 4.64
N VAL A 97 -18.38 16.41 3.51
CA VAL A 97 -19.65 15.87 3.00
C VAL A 97 -19.75 14.38 3.35
N PRO A 98 -20.68 13.97 4.23
CA PRO A 98 -20.93 12.56 4.48
C PRO A 98 -21.62 11.90 3.28
N TRP A 99 -21.39 10.60 3.12
CA TRP A 99 -22.23 9.77 2.25
C TRP A 99 -23.68 9.71 2.76
N GLU A 100 -24.62 9.45 1.86
CA GLU A 100 -26.03 9.29 2.21
C GLU A 100 -26.27 8.00 2.98
N ASN A 101 -25.54 6.92 2.66
CA ASN A 101 -25.61 5.68 3.42
C ASN A 101 -24.68 5.69 4.65
N SER A 102 -25.09 4.90 5.64
CA SER A 102 -24.26 4.55 6.79
C SER A 102 -24.44 3.07 7.16
N PHE A 103 -23.52 2.53 7.96
CA PHE A 103 -23.29 1.11 8.16
C PHE A 103 -23.09 0.79 9.65
N ASP A 104 -23.35 -0.44 10.07
CA ASP A 104 -23.02 -0.87 11.45
C ASP A 104 -21.50 -0.76 11.72
N PHE A 105 -20.68 -1.11 10.72
CA PHE A 105 -19.24 -0.89 10.73
C PHE A 105 -18.70 -0.55 9.34
N ALA A 106 -17.67 0.30 9.31
CA ALA A 106 -16.89 0.57 8.11
C ALA A 106 -15.38 0.58 8.45
N TRP A 107 -14.55 -0.01 7.59
CA TRP A 107 -13.09 -0.02 7.74
C TRP A 107 -12.40 -0.09 6.38
N GLU A 108 -11.07 0.04 6.39
CA GLU A 108 -10.24 -0.12 5.17
C GLU A 108 -10.65 0.84 4.04
N LEU A 109 -10.62 2.15 4.32
CA LEU A 109 -10.80 3.20 3.33
C LEU A 109 -9.73 3.12 2.23
N GLN A 110 -10.18 2.96 0.99
CA GLN A 110 -9.39 2.74 -0.22
C GLN A 110 -9.70 3.79 -1.28
N PHE A 111 -8.71 4.05 -2.14
CA PHE A 111 -8.83 4.96 -3.28
C PHE A 111 -8.36 4.26 -4.55
N SER A 112 -9.04 4.53 -5.65
CA SER A 112 -8.49 4.27 -6.99
C SER A 112 -7.16 5.00 -7.20
N THR A 113 -6.35 4.57 -8.17
CA THR A 113 -5.05 5.17 -8.46
C THR A 113 -5.14 6.67 -8.73
N ASP A 114 -6.24 7.13 -9.34
CA ASP A 114 -6.47 8.55 -9.57
C ASP A 114 -7.22 9.25 -8.43
N GLY A 115 -7.71 8.53 -7.42
CA GLY A 115 -8.48 9.06 -6.29
C GLY A 115 -9.95 9.36 -6.58
N SER A 116 -10.42 9.21 -7.82
CA SER A 116 -11.80 9.55 -8.20
C SER A 116 -12.83 8.64 -7.52
N GLN A 117 -12.48 7.36 -7.34
CA GLN A 117 -13.30 6.35 -6.65
C GLN A 117 -12.80 6.11 -5.24
N ILE A 118 -13.73 6.05 -4.29
CA ILE A 118 -13.50 5.74 -2.87
C ILE A 118 -14.24 4.44 -2.55
N GLY A 119 -13.50 3.44 -2.09
CA GLY A 119 -14.04 2.15 -1.64
C GLY A 119 -13.88 1.98 -0.13
N VAL A 120 -14.81 1.26 0.49
CA VAL A 120 -14.76 0.95 1.92
C VAL A 120 -15.30 -0.45 2.18
N ALA A 121 -14.65 -1.19 3.08
CA ALA A 121 -15.19 -2.45 3.58
C ALA A 121 -16.27 -2.15 4.62
N ILE A 122 -17.39 -2.87 4.54
CA ILE A 122 -18.55 -2.62 5.39
C ILE A 122 -19.04 -3.89 6.07
N GLN A 123 -19.70 -3.68 7.20
CA GLN A 123 -20.62 -4.65 7.79
C GLN A 123 -21.97 -3.97 8.00
N ASN A 124 -23.05 -4.66 7.62
CA ASN A 124 -24.41 -4.24 7.89
C ASN A 124 -25.27 -5.47 8.17
N GLU A 125 -26.05 -5.45 9.25
CA GLU A 125 -26.90 -6.57 9.69
C GLU A 125 -26.12 -7.90 9.83
N GLN A 126 -24.90 -7.83 10.39
CA GLN A 126 -23.99 -8.99 10.54
C GLN A 126 -23.52 -9.62 9.21
N GLN A 127 -23.71 -8.93 8.09
CA GLN A 127 -23.19 -9.33 6.78
C GLN A 127 -22.11 -8.36 6.30
N TYR A 128 -21.19 -8.84 5.48
CA TYR A 128 -19.96 -8.18 5.09
C TYR A 128 -19.89 -7.98 3.58
N GLY A 129 -19.30 -6.87 3.15
CA GLY A 129 -19.08 -6.57 1.73
C GLY A 129 -18.32 -5.26 1.56
N MET A 130 -18.51 -4.59 0.43
CA MET A 130 -17.96 -3.26 0.19
C MET A 130 -19.03 -2.28 -0.29
N ALA A 131 -18.73 -1.00 -0.12
CA ALA A 131 -19.39 0.09 -0.82
C ALA A 131 -18.34 0.89 -1.61
N VAL A 132 -18.70 1.34 -2.80
CA VAL A 132 -17.85 2.18 -3.66
C VAL A 132 -18.63 3.42 -4.05
N ASN A 133 -18.11 4.60 -3.70
CA ASN A 133 -18.78 5.89 -3.89
C ASN A 133 -20.25 5.85 -3.45
N ASP A 134 -20.48 5.42 -2.21
CA ASP A 134 -21.80 5.31 -1.59
C ASP A 134 -22.74 4.23 -2.19
N VAL A 135 -22.28 3.46 -3.18
CA VAL A 135 -23.03 2.34 -3.75
C VAL A 135 -22.60 1.04 -3.09
N LEU A 136 -23.51 0.43 -2.34
CA LEU A 136 -23.30 -0.87 -1.69
C LEU A 136 -23.30 -2.01 -2.72
N TRP A 137 -22.58 -3.08 -2.41
CA TRP A 137 -22.75 -4.35 -3.09
C TRP A 137 -24.20 -4.84 -3.04
N PRO A 138 -24.72 -5.43 -4.14
CA PRO A 138 -26.07 -5.98 -4.19
C PRO A 138 -26.23 -7.24 -3.34
N THR A 139 -25.13 -7.86 -2.89
CA THR A 139 -25.15 -9.04 -2.02
C THR A 139 -24.02 -8.94 -1.01
N LEU A 140 -24.36 -9.10 0.27
CA LEU A 140 -23.44 -9.19 1.38
C LEU A 140 -23.33 -10.65 1.86
N TYR A 141 -22.25 -10.97 2.56
CA TYR A 141 -21.90 -12.34 2.93
C TYR A 141 -21.74 -12.50 4.44
N PRO A 142 -21.94 -13.71 5.00
CA PRO A 142 -21.73 -13.98 6.43
C PRO A 142 -20.31 -13.64 6.94
N ASN A 143 -19.33 -13.64 6.04
CA ASN A 143 -17.96 -13.17 6.31
C ASN A 143 -17.33 -12.69 5.00
N ALA A 144 -16.55 -11.61 5.06
CA ALA A 144 -15.69 -11.17 3.97
C ALA A 144 -14.37 -10.60 4.54
N ASN A 145 -13.27 -10.81 3.81
CA ASN A 145 -11.94 -10.31 4.16
C ASN A 145 -11.09 -10.15 2.88
N HIS A 146 -9.86 -9.64 3.02
CA HIS A 146 -8.98 -9.33 1.88
C HIS A 146 -9.66 -8.44 0.83
N PHE A 147 -10.27 -7.35 1.28
CA PHE A 147 -10.95 -6.38 0.45
C PHE A 147 -9.96 -5.68 -0.49
N THR A 148 -10.35 -5.46 -1.73
CA THR A 148 -9.51 -4.77 -2.70
C THR A 148 -10.35 -3.98 -3.69
N LEU A 149 -9.92 -2.76 -3.96
CA LEU A 149 -10.43 -1.92 -5.03
C LEU A 149 -9.50 -2.05 -6.25
N SER A 150 -10.07 -2.24 -7.43
CA SER A 150 -9.30 -2.24 -8.69
C SER A 150 -8.58 -0.91 -8.91
N PRO A 151 -7.47 -0.86 -9.68
CA PRO A 151 -6.71 0.38 -9.90
C PRO A 151 -7.55 1.55 -10.42
N LYS A 152 -8.52 1.28 -11.31
CA LYS A 152 -9.46 2.29 -11.83
C LYS A 152 -10.66 2.54 -10.91
N GLY A 153 -10.82 1.73 -9.87
CA GLY A 153 -11.92 1.79 -8.91
C GLY A 153 -13.31 1.44 -9.46
N ASN A 154 -13.39 0.90 -10.67
CA ASN A 154 -14.65 0.49 -11.28
C ASN A 154 -15.13 -0.90 -10.84
N HIS A 155 -14.23 -1.67 -10.23
CA HIS A 155 -14.52 -2.96 -9.61
C HIS A 155 -13.92 -3.04 -8.21
N SER A 156 -14.57 -3.80 -7.35
CA SER A 156 -14.15 -4.12 -5.99
C SER A 156 -14.29 -5.62 -5.75
N ALA A 157 -13.45 -6.19 -4.90
CA ALA A 157 -13.50 -7.62 -4.61
C ALA A 157 -13.12 -7.94 -3.16
N ALA A 158 -13.55 -9.11 -2.71
CA ALA A 158 -13.18 -9.65 -1.41
C ALA A 158 -13.23 -11.17 -1.44
N VAL A 159 -12.50 -11.80 -0.53
CA VAL A 159 -12.68 -13.22 -0.22
C VAL A 159 -13.88 -13.34 0.70
N VAL A 160 -14.88 -14.12 0.30
CA VAL A 160 -16.16 -14.25 1.01
C VAL A 160 -16.44 -15.69 1.39
N GLN A 161 -17.13 -15.86 2.50
CA GLN A 161 -17.67 -17.16 2.91
C GLN A 161 -19.03 -17.39 2.25
N THR A 162 -19.11 -18.35 1.34
CA THR A 162 -20.31 -18.64 0.53
C THR A 162 -21.38 -19.46 1.26
N GLN A 163 -21.06 -19.97 2.44
CA GLN A 163 -21.94 -20.85 3.23
C GLN A 163 -21.73 -20.62 4.72
N ASN A 164 -22.78 -20.70 5.54
CA ASN A 164 -22.62 -20.61 6.99
C ASN A 164 -21.81 -21.81 7.53
N LEU A 165 -20.85 -21.51 8.41
CA LEU A 165 -20.06 -22.49 9.15
C LEU A 165 -20.40 -22.39 10.64
N SER A 166 -20.73 -23.52 11.25
CA SER A 166 -20.88 -23.64 12.70
C SER A 166 -19.50 -23.57 13.37
N GLN A 167 -19.44 -23.12 14.62
CA GLN A 167 -18.19 -23.16 15.38
C GLN A 167 -17.64 -24.60 15.46
N GLY A 168 -16.41 -24.80 15.01
CA GLY A 168 -15.74 -26.11 15.04
C GLY A 168 -16.13 -27.07 13.90
N ASP A 169 -16.90 -26.63 12.90
CA ASP A 169 -17.28 -27.46 11.74
C ASP A 169 -16.12 -27.63 10.74
N ILE A 170 -15.12 -28.41 11.15
CA ILE A 170 -13.89 -28.64 10.38
C ILE A 170 -14.12 -29.42 9.09
N PHE A 171 -15.18 -30.23 9.01
CA PHE A 171 -15.46 -31.05 7.82
C PHE A 171 -16.04 -30.20 6.71
N LYS A 172 -17.04 -29.35 7.03
CA LYS A 172 -17.58 -28.41 6.06
C LYS A 172 -16.55 -27.38 5.61
N TYR A 173 -15.67 -26.93 6.50
CA TYR A 173 -14.54 -26.08 6.11
C TYR A 173 -13.64 -26.75 5.06
N GLN A 174 -13.36 -28.05 5.21
CA GLN A 174 -12.52 -28.82 4.28
C GLN A 174 -13.18 -29.05 2.92
N GLU A 175 -14.51 -29.00 2.81
CA GLU A 175 -15.23 -29.06 1.53
C GLU A 175 -15.03 -27.81 0.67
N GLY A 176 -14.51 -26.72 1.27
CA GLY A 176 -14.30 -25.44 0.59
C GLY A 176 -15.55 -24.56 0.67
N VAL A 177 -15.44 -23.49 1.45
CA VAL A 177 -16.54 -22.52 1.63
C VAL A 177 -16.19 -21.11 1.18
N PHE A 178 -14.96 -20.86 0.75
CA PHE A 178 -14.51 -19.54 0.33
C PHE A 178 -14.53 -19.39 -1.19
N SER A 179 -14.94 -18.21 -1.64
CA SER A 179 -14.86 -17.77 -3.04
C SER A 179 -14.41 -16.31 -3.08
N VAL A 180 -14.12 -15.78 -4.26
CA VAL A 180 -13.93 -14.34 -4.45
C VAL A 180 -15.24 -13.76 -4.96
N ALA A 181 -15.77 -12.76 -4.27
CA ALA A 181 -16.84 -11.91 -4.76
C ALA A 181 -16.24 -10.70 -5.48
N ILE A 182 -16.76 -10.38 -6.66
CA ILE A 182 -16.44 -9.18 -7.44
C ILE A 182 -17.75 -8.39 -7.55
N ASP A 183 -17.76 -7.18 -7.02
CA ASP A 183 -18.94 -6.31 -6.95
C ASP A 183 -20.18 -7.03 -6.36
N GLY A 184 -19.94 -7.84 -5.32
CA GLY A 184 -20.97 -8.62 -4.65
C GLY A 184 -21.37 -9.92 -5.36
N GLN A 185 -20.68 -10.34 -6.43
CA GLN A 185 -20.97 -11.59 -7.13
C GLN A 185 -19.81 -12.58 -7.04
N THR A 186 -20.05 -13.78 -6.52
CA THR A 186 -19.02 -14.81 -6.34
C THR A 186 -18.70 -15.55 -7.64
N TRP A 187 -17.45 -16.00 -7.77
CA TRP A 187 -17.17 -17.14 -8.64
C TRP A 187 -17.94 -18.39 -8.19
N ASP A 188 -18.26 -19.27 -9.14
CA ASP A 188 -18.80 -20.61 -8.86
C ASP A 188 -17.80 -21.49 -8.09
N THR A 189 -16.51 -21.21 -8.26
CA THR A 189 -15.41 -21.96 -7.67
C THR A 189 -15.32 -21.72 -6.17
N LYS A 190 -15.38 -22.80 -5.39
CA LYS A 190 -15.24 -22.82 -3.94
C LYS A 190 -13.95 -23.49 -3.54
N LEU A 191 -13.24 -22.90 -2.61
CA LEU A 191 -11.91 -23.31 -2.16
C LEU A 191 -11.85 -23.35 -0.63
N VAL A 192 -10.89 -24.11 -0.09
CA VAL A 192 -10.67 -24.23 1.35
C VAL A 192 -10.30 -22.88 1.94
N ASN A 193 -9.49 -22.10 1.23
CA ASN A 193 -9.26 -20.70 1.54
C ASN A 193 -8.66 -19.95 0.35
N ILE A 194 -8.79 -18.63 0.36
CA ILE A 194 -8.25 -17.72 -0.66
C ILE A 194 -7.64 -16.52 0.08
N TRP A 195 -6.53 -15.98 -0.42
CA TRP A 195 -5.89 -14.80 0.16
C TRP A 195 -5.45 -13.83 -0.92
N THR A 196 -5.57 -12.53 -0.58
CA THR A 196 -5.00 -11.42 -1.36
C THR A 196 -5.42 -11.47 -2.85
N PRO A 197 -6.72 -11.30 -3.16
CA PRO A 197 -7.15 -11.07 -4.52
C PRO A 197 -6.48 -9.80 -5.08
N ILE A 198 -6.03 -9.87 -6.32
CA ILE A 198 -5.32 -8.79 -7.00
C ILE A 198 -5.91 -8.64 -8.40
N PHE A 199 -6.39 -7.44 -8.69
CA PHE A 199 -6.81 -7.06 -10.03
C PHE A 199 -5.60 -6.85 -10.95
N ASP A 200 -5.77 -7.14 -12.24
CA ASP A 200 -4.88 -6.62 -13.26
C ASP A 200 -5.00 -5.09 -13.38
N HIS A 201 -4.06 -4.45 -14.09
CA HIS A 201 -4.04 -2.99 -14.24
C HIS A 201 -5.34 -2.41 -14.83
N GLN A 202 -6.07 -3.20 -15.61
CA GLN A 202 -7.32 -2.79 -16.24
C GLN A 202 -8.57 -3.08 -15.39
N GLY A 203 -8.44 -3.79 -14.26
CA GLY A 203 -9.55 -4.21 -13.41
C GLY A 203 -10.41 -5.33 -13.99
N LYS A 204 -9.95 -6.03 -15.04
CA LYS A 204 -10.72 -7.03 -15.79
C LYS A 204 -10.50 -8.46 -15.31
N HIS A 205 -9.32 -8.73 -14.79
CA HIS A 205 -8.90 -10.05 -14.36
C HIS A 205 -8.46 -9.98 -12.90
N ILE A 206 -8.63 -11.09 -12.19
CA ILE A 206 -8.30 -11.18 -10.77
C ILE A 206 -7.65 -12.52 -10.47
N CYS A 207 -6.50 -12.46 -9.78
CA CYS A 207 -5.79 -13.63 -9.31
C CYS A 207 -5.63 -13.59 -7.79
N ALA A 208 -5.53 -14.76 -7.16
CA ALA A 208 -5.37 -14.86 -5.73
C ALA A 208 -4.57 -16.11 -5.34
N GLN A 209 -3.96 -16.07 -4.16
CA GLN A 209 -3.41 -17.26 -3.53
C GLN A 209 -4.59 -18.11 -3.06
N CYS A 210 -4.51 -19.43 -3.18
CA CYS A 210 -5.54 -20.29 -2.63
C CYS A 210 -4.99 -21.58 -2.05
N ARG A 211 -5.83 -22.22 -1.24
CA ARG A 211 -5.68 -23.61 -0.82
C ARG A 211 -6.83 -24.43 -1.36
N THR A 212 -6.51 -25.57 -1.97
CA THR A 212 -7.46 -26.58 -2.44
C THR A 212 -7.68 -27.68 -1.40
N SER A 213 -6.76 -27.81 -0.44
CA SER A 213 -6.85 -28.73 0.70
C SER A 213 -6.23 -28.07 1.95
N LEU A 214 -6.19 -28.78 3.09
CA LEU A 214 -5.49 -28.27 4.27
C LEU A 214 -3.98 -28.08 4.07
N TYR A 215 -3.39 -28.77 3.08
CA TYR A 215 -1.93 -28.86 2.89
C TYR A 215 -1.47 -28.41 1.50
N THR A 216 -2.39 -28.17 0.58
CA THR A 216 -2.11 -27.89 -0.82
C THR A 216 -2.44 -26.46 -1.16
N TYR A 217 -1.48 -25.76 -1.77
CA TYR A 217 -1.61 -24.37 -2.21
C TYR A 217 -1.42 -24.26 -3.71
N THR A 218 -2.07 -23.26 -4.29
CA THR A 218 -1.86 -22.86 -5.68
C THR A 218 -2.39 -21.45 -5.92
N ILE A 219 -2.49 -21.03 -7.18
CA ILE A 219 -3.08 -19.76 -7.59
C ILE A 219 -4.41 -20.03 -8.29
N VAL A 220 -5.39 -19.18 -8.04
CA VAL A 220 -6.66 -19.12 -8.77
C VAL A 220 -6.69 -17.82 -9.59
N VAL A 221 -7.08 -17.92 -10.86
CA VAL A 221 -7.22 -16.79 -11.79
C VAL A 221 -8.61 -16.84 -12.39
N ASP A 222 -9.43 -15.81 -12.17
CA ASP A 222 -10.82 -15.71 -12.65
C ASP A 222 -11.63 -16.98 -12.33
N GLY A 223 -11.51 -17.48 -11.10
CA GLY A 223 -12.17 -18.69 -10.64
C GLY A 223 -11.58 -20.00 -11.17
N LYS A 224 -10.51 -19.98 -11.97
CA LYS A 224 -9.82 -21.18 -12.46
C LYS A 224 -8.52 -21.40 -11.71
N VAL A 225 -8.43 -22.56 -11.05
CA VAL A 225 -7.25 -22.97 -10.29
C VAL A 225 -6.17 -23.47 -11.24
N TRP A 226 -4.90 -23.14 -11.01
CA TRP A 226 -3.80 -23.77 -11.74
C TRP A 226 -3.73 -25.27 -11.46
N ASP A 227 -3.40 -26.07 -12.47
CA ASP A 227 -3.30 -27.54 -12.34
C ASP A 227 -2.12 -28.00 -11.47
N LYS A 228 -1.12 -27.13 -11.24
CA LYS A 228 0.03 -27.44 -10.39
C LYS A 228 -0.20 -27.06 -8.94
N GLU A 229 0.25 -27.94 -8.07
CA GLU A 229 0.14 -27.81 -6.63
C GLU A 229 1.50 -27.52 -5.98
N PHE A 230 1.47 -26.73 -4.91
CA PHE A 230 2.65 -26.29 -4.19
C PHE A 230 2.48 -26.47 -2.68
N SER A 231 3.61 -26.58 -1.99
CA SER A 231 3.63 -26.64 -0.51
C SER A 231 3.31 -25.28 0.13
N SER A 232 3.49 -24.19 -0.63
CA SER A 232 3.17 -22.83 -0.26
C SER A 232 3.28 -21.94 -1.51
N VAL A 233 2.55 -20.83 -1.52
CA VAL A 233 2.63 -19.78 -2.55
C VAL A 233 2.65 -18.42 -1.85
N TRP A 234 3.20 -17.41 -2.51
CA TRP A 234 3.07 -16.01 -2.09
C TRP A 234 2.18 -15.21 -3.04
N ARG A 235 1.95 -13.95 -2.66
CA ARG A 235 1.16 -12.97 -3.41
C ARG A 235 1.46 -13.03 -4.91
N PRO A 236 0.47 -13.36 -5.77
CA PRO A 236 0.65 -13.30 -7.21
C PRO A 236 0.71 -11.85 -7.70
N ALA A 237 1.09 -11.65 -8.95
CA ALA A 237 0.92 -10.39 -9.65
C ALA A 237 0.65 -10.65 -11.13
N PHE A 238 -0.07 -9.73 -11.77
CA PHE A 238 -0.21 -9.70 -13.22
C PHE A 238 0.93 -8.92 -13.85
N ASN A 239 1.51 -9.47 -14.92
CA ASN A 239 2.43 -8.74 -15.77
C ASN A 239 1.66 -7.59 -16.46
N PRO A 240 2.09 -6.32 -16.36
CA PRO A 240 1.35 -5.18 -16.91
C PRO A 240 1.29 -5.17 -18.45
N ALA A 241 2.24 -5.81 -19.15
CA ALA A 241 2.25 -5.91 -20.61
C ALA A 241 1.50 -7.13 -21.14
N THR A 242 1.78 -8.31 -20.60
CA THR A 242 1.26 -9.57 -21.15
C THR A 242 -0.02 -10.04 -20.48
N ARG A 243 -0.30 -9.55 -19.25
CA ARG A 243 -1.36 -10.02 -18.34
C ARG A 243 -1.20 -11.46 -17.87
N SER A 244 -0.03 -12.07 -18.04
CA SER A 244 0.27 -13.36 -17.41
C SER A 244 0.29 -13.22 -15.89
N CYS A 245 -0.23 -14.21 -15.18
CA CYS A 245 -0.19 -14.26 -13.72
C CYS A 245 1.09 -14.97 -13.25
N MET A 246 1.88 -14.31 -12.41
CA MET A 246 3.10 -14.87 -11.84
C MET A 246 3.03 -14.90 -10.32
N ALA A 247 3.59 -15.95 -9.72
CA ALA A 247 3.62 -16.09 -8.26
C ALA A 247 4.91 -16.79 -7.79
N PRO A 248 5.51 -16.35 -6.68
CA PRO A 248 6.50 -17.15 -5.98
C PRO A 248 5.84 -18.43 -5.46
N VAL A 249 6.47 -19.58 -5.74
CA VAL A 249 5.95 -20.90 -5.37
C VAL A 249 7.01 -21.71 -4.65
N ARG A 250 6.58 -22.50 -3.67
CA ARG A 250 7.47 -23.36 -2.88
C ARG A 250 7.29 -24.82 -3.25
N ILE A 251 8.37 -25.43 -3.72
CA ILE A 251 8.44 -26.86 -4.04
C ILE A 251 9.53 -27.49 -3.15
N GLY A 252 9.13 -28.48 -2.37
CA GLY A 252 9.97 -29.03 -1.31
C GLY A 252 10.36 -27.93 -0.31
N LYS A 253 11.66 -27.70 -0.11
CA LYS A 253 12.16 -26.72 0.85
C LYS A 253 12.49 -25.36 0.25
N LYS A 254 12.39 -25.21 -1.08
CA LYS A 254 12.93 -24.06 -1.82
C LYS A 254 11.84 -23.31 -2.56
N TRP A 255 12.09 -22.01 -2.74
CA TRP A 255 11.25 -21.10 -3.52
C TRP A 255 11.78 -20.96 -4.95
N GLY A 256 10.84 -20.94 -5.88
CA GLY A 256 11.01 -20.61 -7.29
C GLY A 256 9.87 -19.69 -7.75
N LEU A 257 9.66 -19.61 -9.06
CA LEU A 257 8.64 -18.74 -9.66
C LEU A 257 7.85 -19.52 -10.69
N ALA A 258 6.53 -19.34 -10.65
CA ALA A 258 5.61 -19.90 -11.62
C ALA A 258 4.91 -18.77 -12.41
N GLN A 259 4.58 -19.06 -13.66
CA GLN A 259 3.77 -18.21 -14.53
C GLN A 259 2.67 -19.07 -15.15
N ASP A 260 1.41 -18.67 -14.96
CA ASP A 260 0.23 -19.34 -15.52
C ASP A 260 0.23 -20.87 -15.30
N GLY A 261 0.66 -21.30 -14.10
CA GLY A 261 0.76 -22.70 -13.72
C GLY A 261 2.09 -23.38 -14.04
N GLU A 262 2.95 -22.79 -14.87
CA GLU A 262 4.23 -23.37 -15.29
C GLU A 262 5.43 -22.83 -14.51
N ILE A 263 6.42 -23.69 -14.23
CA ILE A 263 7.63 -23.29 -13.50
C ILE A 263 8.60 -22.61 -14.46
N ILE A 264 8.84 -21.32 -14.23
CA ILE A 264 9.75 -20.50 -15.03
C ILE A 264 11.08 -20.22 -14.32
N LEU A 265 11.14 -20.38 -13.00
CA LEU A 265 12.37 -20.35 -12.23
C LEU A 265 12.44 -21.57 -11.33
N THR A 266 13.42 -22.43 -11.59
CA THR A 266 13.66 -23.64 -10.80
C THR A 266 13.84 -23.28 -9.31
N PRO A 267 13.09 -23.94 -8.39
CA PRO A 267 13.18 -23.68 -6.97
C PRO A 267 14.59 -23.85 -6.42
N ARG A 268 15.18 -22.78 -5.90
CA ARG A 268 16.56 -22.78 -5.39
C ARG A 268 16.81 -21.86 -4.20
N PHE A 269 15.94 -20.89 -3.96
CA PHE A 269 16.07 -19.93 -2.86
C PHE A 269 15.49 -20.47 -1.56
N TYR A 270 16.11 -20.13 -0.43
CA TYR A 270 15.58 -20.46 0.90
C TYR A 270 14.34 -19.64 1.25
N GLN A 271 14.28 -18.40 0.76
CA GLN A 271 13.13 -17.50 0.85
C GLN A 271 13.02 -16.67 -0.44
N MET A 272 11.80 -16.25 -0.76
CA MET A 272 11.49 -15.33 -1.84
C MET A 272 10.24 -14.53 -1.44
N TRP A 273 10.33 -13.20 -1.41
CA TRP A 273 9.19 -12.34 -1.09
C TRP A 273 9.24 -11.04 -1.89
N ASN A 274 8.23 -10.19 -1.72
CA ASN A 274 8.12 -8.86 -2.34
C ASN A 274 8.41 -8.93 -3.85
N PHE A 275 7.76 -9.88 -4.54
CA PHE A 275 7.87 -10.05 -5.99
C PHE A 275 7.12 -8.91 -6.70
N ILE A 276 7.76 -8.29 -7.69
CA ILE A 276 7.23 -7.18 -8.48
C ILE A 276 7.62 -7.31 -9.95
N PHE A 277 6.78 -6.74 -10.82
CA PHE A 277 7.15 -6.46 -12.21
C PHE A 277 7.73 -5.05 -12.34
N SER A 278 8.57 -4.87 -13.35
CA SER A 278 8.88 -3.54 -13.90
C SER A 278 7.59 -2.87 -14.43
N PRO A 279 7.54 -1.53 -14.50
CA PRO A 279 6.36 -0.81 -14.98
C PRO A 279 5.91 -1.23 -16.40
N LEU A 280 6.86 -1.57 -17.27
CA LEU A 280 6.61 -2.02 -18.63
C LEU A 280 6.36 -3.52 -18.75
N GLY A 281 6.60 -4.31 -17.69
CA GLY A 281 6.35 -5.75 -17.68
C GLY A 281 7.33 -6.59 -18.50
N ASP A 282 8.44 -6.02 -18.95
CA ASP A 282 9.52 -6.72 -19.66
C ASP A 282 10.55 -7.36 -18.70
N SER A 283 10.54 -6.93 -17.43
CA SER A 283 11.40 -7.43 -16.36
C SER A 283 10.62 -7.69 -15.07
N TRP A 284 11.14 -8.55 -14.19
CA TRP A 284 10.63 -8.78 -12.83
C TRP A 284 11.78 -8.87 -11.82
N ALA A 285 11.45 -8.56 -10.56
CA ALA A 285 12.37 -8.67 -9.44
C ALA A 285 11.71 -9.28 -8.20
N ALA A 286 12.52 -9.87 -7.33
CA ALA A 286 12.11 -10.32 -6.02
C ALA A 286 13.28 -10.26 -5.05
N ILE A 287 12.95 -10.13 -3.77
CA ILE A 287 13.94 -10.29 -2.71
C ILE A 287 14.05 -11.76 -2.39
N VAL A 288 15.27 -12.28 -2.33
CA VAL A 288 15.55 -13.70 -2.15
C VAL A 288 16.60 -13.93 -1.08
N ALA A 289 16.52 -15.10 -0.43
CA ALA A 289 17.62 -15.62 0.38
C ALA A 289 18.32 -16.74 -0.40
N THR A 290 19.57 -16.54 -0.78
CA THR A 290 20.39 -17.56 -1.47
C THR A 290 20.85 -18.66 -0.52
N ASP A 291 21.06 -18.29 0.74
CA ASP A 291 21.35 -19.15 1.88
C ASP A 291 20.69 -18.59 3.14
N LEU A 292 20.75 -19.33 4.25
CA LEU A 292 20.32 -18.83 5.56
C LEU A 292 21.10 -17.54 5.89
N GLY A 293 20.39 -16.43 6.12
CA GLY A 293 21.00 -15.14 6.42
C GLY A 293 21.78 -14.53 5.26
N LYS A 294 21.47 -14.86 4.01
CA LYS A 294 22.09 -14.23 2.82
C LYS A 294 21.01 -13.69 1.89
N TRP A 295 20.55 -12.48 2.20
CA TRP A 295 19.49 -11.80 1.47
C TRP A 295 20.05 -10.94 0.35
N THR A 296 19.41 -10.98 -0.82
CA THR A 296 19.80 -10.22 -2.01
C THR A 296 18.58 -10.00 -2.92
N VAL A 297 18.76 -9.27 -4.02
CA VAL A 297 17.74 -9.08 -5.06
C VAL A 297 18.00 -10.03 -6.22
N CYS A 298 16.94 -10.67 -6.70
CA CYS A 298 16.92 -11.49 -7.91
C CYS A 298 16.15 -10.75 -9.00
N ILE A 299 16.75 -10.56 -10.17
CA ILE A 299 16.18 -9.90 -11.34
C ILE A 299 16.20 -10.90 -12.48
N ASN A 300 15.03 -11.25 -13.04
CA ASN A 300 14.91 -12.21 -14.15
C ASN A 300 15.71 -13.51 -13.93
N GLY A 301 15.75 -14.00 -12.68
CA GLY A 301 16.48 -15.23 -12.33
C GLY A 301 17.99 -15.06 -12.15
N SER A 302 18.52 -13.85 -12.13
CA SER A 302 19.93 -13.55 -11.80
C SER A 302 19.99 -12.77 -10.49
N THR A 303 20.89 -13.14 -9.58
CA THR A 303 21.04 -12.46 -8.29
C THR A 303 22.12 -11.40 -8.35
N TRP A 304 21.92 -10.32 -7.63
CA TRP A 304 22.99 -9.40 -7.24
C TRP A 304 24.12 -10.12 -6.48
N LYS A 305 25.33 -9.57 -6.57
CA LYS A 305 26.50 -10.07 -5.84
C LYS A 305 26.50 -9.59 -4.39
N THR A 306 25.86 -8.47 -4.13
CA THR A 306 25.74 -7.88 -2.80
C THR A 306 24.73 -8.65 -1.95
N HIS A 307 25.07 -8.89 -0.69
CA HIS A 307 24.24 -9.65 0.25
C HIS A 307 24.13 -8.93 1.61
N PHE A 308 23.01 -9.17 2.29
CA PHE A 308 22.73 -8.69 3.65
C PHE A 308 22.44 -9.85 4.59
N GLU A 309 22.94 -9.74 5.82
CA GLU A 309 22.84 -10.78 6.84
C GLU A 309 21.50 -10.78 7.57
N THR A 310 20.85 -9.61 7.65
CA THR A 310 19.58 -9.47 8.38
C THR A 310 18.38 -9.59 7.45
N LEU A 311 18.22 -8.66 6.51
CA LEU A 311 17.18 -8.70 5.46
C LEU A 311 17.44 -7.68 4.35
N VAL A 312 16.72 -7.85 3.24
CA VAL A 312 16.48 -6.81 2.23
C VAL A 312 14.98 -6.55 2.19
N TYR A 313 14.57 -5.30 1.96
CA TYR A 313 13.17 -4.86 1.88
C TYR A 313 12.99 -3.72 0.87
N ASP A 314 11.73 -3.32 0.64
CA ASP A 314 11.34 -2.18 -0.22
C ASP A 314 12.03 -2.13 -1.60
N ILE A 315 11.93 -3.21 -2.39
CA ILE A 315 12.43 -3.18 -3.76
C ILE A 315 11.53 -2.34 -4.65
N THR A 316 12.14 -1.56 -5.53
CA THR A 316 11.42 -0.72 -6.49
C THR A 316 12.16 -0.65 -7.82
N PHE A 317 11.40 -0.62 -8.92
CA PHE A 317 11.93 -0.34 -10.26
C PHE A 317 11.90 1.16 -10.54
N SER A 318 12.86 1.64 -11.33
CA SER A 318 12.74 2.94 -11.97
C SER A 318 11.56 2.96 -12.97
N PRO A 319 10.99 4.14 -13.29
CA PRO A 319 9.90 4.25 -14.27
C PRO A 319 10.20 3.62 -15.64
N ASP A 320 11.44 3.66 -16.10
CA ASP A 320 11.88 3.02 -17.34
C ASP A 320 12.16 1.51 -17.22
N GLY A 321 12.07 0.95 -16.02
CA GLY A 321 12.30 -0.47 -15.73
C GLY A 321 13.77 -0.92 -15.74
N GLN A 322 14.73 -0.02 -15.98
CA GLN A 322 16.14 -0.38 -16.18
C GLN A 322 16.96 -0.41 -14.89
N ARG A 323 16.51 0.27 -13.84
CA ARG A 323 17.21 0.37 -12.56
C ARG A 323 16.35 -0.18 -11.45
N ILE A 324 17.02 -0.68 -10.40
CA ILE A 324 16.36 -1.19 -9.20
C ILE A 324 17.05 -0.66 -7.96
N ALA A 325 16.23 -0.22 -7.00
CA ALA A 325 16.68 0.13 -5.68
C ALA A 325 16.03 -0.75 -4.60
N ALA A 326 16.70 -0.86 -3.45
CA ALA A 326 16.22 -1.60 -2.29
C ALA A 326 16.80 -1.03 -0.99
N ALA A 327 16.18 -1.38 0.14
CA ALA A 327 16.74 -1.15 1.47
C ALA A 327 17.37 -2.46 1.99
N GLY A 328 18.63 -2.42 2.39
CA GLY A 328 19.35 -3.56 2.97
C GLY A 328 19.70 -3.31 4.43
N LYS A 329 19.61 -4.35 5.27
CA LYS A 329 19.94 -4.25 6.69
C LYS A 329 21.03 -5.23 7.09
N ASN A 330 22.07 -4.73 7.75
CA ASN A 330 23.09 -5.54 8.42
C ASN A 330 23.15 -5.14 9.89
N LYS A 331 22.85 -6.09 10.78
CA LYS A 331 22.74 -5.86 12.23
C LYS A 331 21.75 -4.73 12.49
N ASP A 332 22.20 -3.63 13.07
CA ASP A 332 21.37 -2.49 13.47
C ASP A 332 21.45 -1.31 12.49
N LYS A 333 22.06 -1.51 11.31
CA LYS A 333 22.24 -0.44 10.32
C LYS A 333 21.58 -0.76 8.99
N TRP A 334 20.96 0.26 8.42
CA TRP A 334 20.32 0.22 7.12
C TRP A 334 21.17 0.92 6.06
N PHE A 335 21.04 0.43 4.84
CA PHE A 335 21.77 0.88 3.68
C PHE A 335 20.81 0.98 2.49
N VAL A 336 21.06 1.96 1.63
CA VAL A 336 20.39 2.05 0.33
C VAL A 336 21.20 1.28 -0.69
N LEU A 337 20.51 0.46 -1.49
CA LEU A 337 21.09 -0.30 -2.58
C LEU A 337 20.50 0.14 -3.89
N VAL A 338 21.35 0.28 -4.89
CA VAL A 338 20.96 0.63 -6.26
C VAL A 338 21.83 -0.16 -7.22
N ASP A 339 21.21 -0.94 -8.10
CA ASP A 339 21.89 -1.64 -9.20
C ASP A 339 23.12 -2.48 -8.75
N ASP A 340 22.94 -3.31 -7.70
CA ASP A 340 24.01 -4.13 -7.06
C ASP A 340 25.13 -3.33 -6.38
N GLN A 341 24.90 -2.04 -6.09
CA GLN A 341 25.84 -1.19 -5.35
C GLN A 341 25.20 -0.66 -4.08
N VAL A 342 25.99 -0.54 -3.01
CA VAL A 342 25.57 0.01 -1.72
C VAL A 342 26.03 1.45 -1.63
N TRP A 343 25.16 2.36 -1.21
CA TRP A 343 25.60 3.70 -0.83
C TRP A 343 26.55 3.65 0.38
N ASN A 344 27.53 4.55 0.42
CA ASN A 344 28.57 4.54 1.46
C ASN A 344 28.03 4.89 2.85
N GLU A 345 26.95 5.68 2.91
CA GLU A 345 26.33 6.08 4.17
C GLU A 345 25.41 4.98 4.72
N SER A 346 25.47 4.79 6.03
CA SER A 346 24.53 3.94 6.78
C SER A 346 23.56 4.79 7.59
N PHE A 347 22.38 4.27 7.84
CA PHE A 347 21.29 4.96 8.52
C PHE A 347 20.71 4.12 9.65
N ASP A 348 19.98 4.78 10.57
CA ASP A 348 19.23 4.10 11.63
C ASP A 348 17.95 3.47 11.06
N MET A 349 17.39 4.08 10.01
CA MET A 349 16.31 3.53 9.19
C MET A 349 16.43 4.01 7.75
N VAL A 350 16.10 3.14 6.79
CA VAL A 350 15.90 3.48 5.37
C VAL A 350 14.47 3.11 5.01
N PHE A 351 13.73 4.05 4.43
CA PHE A 351 12.37 3.82 3.95
C PHE A 351 12.35 3.51 2.44
N GLU A 352 11.17 3.30 1.87
CA GLU A 352 10.99 2.97 0.45
C GLU A 352 11.74 3.96 -0.48
N PRO A 353 12.62 3.45 -1.36
CA PRO A 353 13.29 4.29 -2.35
C PRO A 353 12.30 4.82 -3.40
N VAL A 354 12.53 6.04 -3.89
CA VAL A 354 11.70 6.66 -4.93
C VAL A 354 12.58 7.16 -6.07
N PHE A 355 12.33 6.65 -7.28
CA PHE A 355 13.00 7.13 -8.49
C PHE A 355 12.34 8.40 -9.04
N SER A 356 13.14 9.26 -9.66
CA SER A 356 12.64 10.38 -10.46
C SER A 356 11.89 9.89 -11.70
N PRO A 357 10.94 10.68 -12.24
CA PRO A 357 10.23 10.34 -13.48
C PRO A 357 11.13 9.99 -14.67
N ASP A 358 12.29 10.64 -14.79
CA ASP A 358 13.28 10.36 -15.83
C ASP A 358 14.22 9.19 -15.52
N SER A 359 14.00 8.49 -14.39
CA SER A 359 14.76 7.31 -13.93
C SER A 359 16.23 7.56 -13.56
N LYS A 360 16.70 8.81 -13.57
CA LYS A 360 18.12 9.12 -13.32
C LYS A 360 18.47 9.30 -11.86
N HIS A 361 17.54 9.81 -11.06
CA HIS A 361 17.79 10.15 -9.67
C HIS A 361 17.00 9.22 -8.74
N LEU A 362 17.57 8.95 -7.57
CA LEU A 362 16.92 8.21 -6.50
C LEU A 362 16.92 9.08 -5.23
N ALA A 363 15.74 9.28 -4.65
CA ALA A 363 15.58 9.91 -3.35
C ALA A 363 15.02 8.89 -2.35
N VAL A 364 15.52 8.96 -1.12
CA VAL A 364 15.11 8.05 -0.05
C VAL A 364 14.94 8.84 1.24
N LYS A 365 13.82 8.65 1.94
CA LYS A 365 13.70 9.09 3.33
C LYS A 365 14.55 8.19 4.21
N VAL A 366 15.32 8.80 5.09
CA VAL A 366 16.21 8.12 6.02
C VAL A 366 16.07 8.71 7.41
N GLU A 367 16.32 7.89 8.43
CA GLU A 367 16.51 8.33 9.81
C GLU A 367 17.99 8.28 10.15
N LYS A 368 18.53 9.38 10.70
CA LYS A 368 19.92 9.48 11.13
C LYS A 368 20.00 10.30 12.41
N ASN A 369 20.53 9.70 13.48
CA ASN A 369 20.65 10.31 14.80
C ASN A 369 19.31 10.78 15.38
N GLY A 370 18.24 10.00 15.17
CA GLY A 370 16.90 10.28 15.70
C GLY A 370 16.12 11.39 14.97
N ALA A 371 16.60 11.85 13.81
CA ALA A 371 15.90 12.81 12.97
C ALA A 371 15.76 12.28 11.53
N TYR A 372 14.73 12.75 10.81
CA TYR A 372 14.50 12.37 9.42
C TYR A 372 15.07 13.38 8.43
N THR A 373 15.59 12.88 7.32
CA THR A 373 16.02 13.67 6.17
C THR A 373 15.87 12.86 4.88
N TYR A 374 16.16 13.46 3.72
CA TYR A 374 16.32 12.73 2.47
C TYR A 374 17.79 12.51 2.15
N ALA A 375 18.09 11.38 1.52
CA ALA A 375 19.31 11.16 0.78
C ALA A 375 18.98 11.06 -0.71
N ILE A 376 19.68 11.82 -1.54
CA ILE A 376 19.49 11.87 -3.00
C ILE A 376 20.80 11.47 -3.65
N ASP A 377 20.77 10.39 -4.44
CA ASP A 377 21.95 9.85 -5.14
C ASP A 377 23.18 9.68 -4.23
N GLY A 378 22.96 9.18 -3.00
CA GLY A 378 24.00 8.95 -2.00
C GLY A 378 24.40 10.17 -1.17
N LYS A 379 23.86 11.36 -1.45
CA LYS A 379 24.12 12.59 -0.69
C LYS A 379 22.99 12.86 0.30
N VAL A 380 23.32 12.96 1.58
CA VAL A 380 22.36 13.31 2.64
C VAL A 380 22.10 14.81 2.63
N LEU A 381 20.84 15.21 2.64
CA LEU A 381 20.48 16.63 2.72
C LEU A 381 20.77 17.20 4.11
N PRO A 382 21.10 18.50 4.22
CA PRO A 382 21.40 19.13 5.50
C PRO A 382 20.15 19.43 6.36
N HIS A 383 18.96 19.30 5.79
CA HIS A 383 17.70 19.56 6.49
C HIS A 383 17.34 18.38 7.40
N SER A 384 16.92 18.67 8.63
CA SER A 384 16.48 17.67 9.60
C SER A 384 15.05 17.97 10.04
N PHE A 385 14.26 16.92 10.22
CA PHE A 385 12.85 17.00 10.57
C PHE A 385 12.50 16.02 11.69
N ASP A 386 11.56 16.43 12.54
CA ASP A 386 10.92 15.57 13.54
C ASP A 386 9.99 14.55 12.85
N GLN A 387 9.32 14.97 11.77
CA GLN A 387 8.57 14.11 10.87
C GLN A 387 8.78 14.52 9.42
N LEU A 388 8.92 13.55 8.53
CA LEU A 388 9.13 13.78 7.09
C LEU A 388 8.29 12.77 6.30
N TRP A 389 7.54 13.24 5.31
CA TRP A 389 6.78 12.36 4.42
C TRP A 389 7.68 11.78 3.32
N MET A 390 7.13 10.91 2.46
CA MET A 390 7.89 10.34 1.34
C MET A 390 8.31 11.41 0.33
N PRO A 391 9.51 11.27 -0.27
CA PRO A 391 9.99 12.19 -1.30
C PRO A 391 9.08 12.18 -2.53
N VAL A 392 8.88 13.36 -3.14
CA VAL A 392 8.14 13.49 -4.39
C VAL A 392 8.93 14.34 -5.37
N PHE A 393 9.31 13.77 -6.50
CA PHE A 393 9.95 14.48 -7.59
C PHE A 393 8.94 15.31 -8.40
N SER A 394 9.41 16.44 -8.92
CA SER A 394 8.73 17.18 -9.98
C SER A 394 8.63 16.34 -11.24
N PRO A 395 7.63 16.58 -12.12
CA PRO A 395 7.48 15.85 -13.37
C PRO A 395 8.71 15.91 -14.29
N ASP A 396 9.46 17.03 -14.24
CA ASP A 396 10.69 17.22 -15.01
C ASP A 396 11.96 16.65 -14.33
N SER A 397 11.80 16.01 -13.17
CA SER A 397 12.87 15.37 -12.38
C SER A 397 13.92 16.30 -11.78
N LYS A 398 13.75 17.62 -11.89
CA LYS A 398 14.76 18.60 -11.44
C LYS A 398 14.60 19.06 -10.00
N LYS A 399 13.42 18.86 -9.42
CA LYS A 399 13.07 19.36 -8.08
C LYS A 399 12.46 18.23 -7.25
N ILE A 400 12.55 18.39 -5.93
CA ILE A 400 11.95 17.48 -4.95
C ILE A 400 11.17 18.29 -3.91
N LEU A 401 10.00 17.78 -3.56
CA LEU A 401 9.11 18.37 -2.57
C LEU A 401 9.39 17.78 -1.19
N LEU A 402 9.76 18.64 -0.26
CA LEU A 402 9.90 18.37 1.16
C LEU A 402 8.58 18.75 1.83
N ARG A 403 8.06 17.81 2.61
CA ARG A 403 6.87 17.98 3.45
C ARG A 403 7.27 17.45 4.81
N GLY A 404 7.41 18.32 5.79
CA GLY A 404 7.97 17.90 7.06
C GLY A 404 7.57 18.81 8.22
N ILE A 405 7.70 18.25 9.42
CA ILE A 405 7.53 18.96 10.67
C ILE A 405 8.90 19.17 11.30
N THR A 406 9.20 20.41 11.68
CA THR A 406 10.39 20.77 12.46
C THR A 406 10.02 21.90 13.40
N GLU A 407 10.51 21.88 14.64
CA GLU A 407 10.28 22.94 15.62
C GLU A 407 8.77 23.27 15.80
N ASN A 408 7.91 22.25 15.77
CA ASN A 408 6.44 22.37 15.85
C ASN A 408 5.78 23.13 14.68
N GLN A 409 6.49 23.31 13.58
CA GLN A 409 6.02 23.90 12.34
C GLN A 409 5.85 22.83 11.26
N TYR A 410 4.74 22.88 10.53
CA TYR A 410 4.63 22.13 9.29
C TYR A 410 5.04 23.02 8.12
N LEU A 411 6.06 22.57 7.39
CA LEU A 411 6.63 23.28 6.25
C LEU A 411 6.59 22.45 4.97
N ARG A 412 6.51 23.21 3.89
CA ARG A 412 6.60 22.75 2.51
C ARG A 412 7.78 23.44 1.87
N ALA A 413 8.71 22.70 1.29
CA ALA A 413 9.86 23.27 0.58
C ALA A 413 10.12 22.55 -0.74
N VAL A 414 10.56 23.28 -1.75
CA VAL A 414 10.98 22.75 -3.04
C VAL A 414 12.45 23.02 -3.21
N ILE A 415 13.24 21.97 -3.36
CA ILE A 415 14.69 22.08 -3.54
C ILE A 415 15.09 21.46 -4.87
N PRO A 416 16.19 21.92 -5.50
CA PRO A 416 16.75 21.26 -6.67
C PRO A 416 17.32 19.89 -6.30
N VAL A 417 17.23 18.95 -7.24
CA VAL A 417 17.85 17.62 -7.14
C VAL A 417 19.37 17.71 -7.33
N GLU A 418 19.82 18.60 -8.21
CA GLU A 418 21.22 18.93 -8.45
C GLU A 418 21.53 20.34 -7.92
N GLY A 419 22.38 20.44 -6.90
CA GLY A 419 22.79 21.70 -6.27
C GLY A 419 23.99 21.51 -5.36
#